data_AF-A0A395P1F7-F1
#
_entry.id   AF-A0A395P1F7-F1
#
_cell.length_a   1.000
_cell.length_b   1.000
_cell.length_c   1.000
_cell.angle_alpha   90.00
_cell.angle_beta   90.00
_cell.angle_gamma   90.00
#
_symmetry.space_group_name_H-M   'P 1'
#
loop_
_entity.id
_entity.type
_entity.pdbx_description
1 polymer ?
#
loop_
_entity_poly.entity_id
_entity_poly.type
_entity_poly.pdbx_seq_one_letter_code
_entity_poly.pdbx_strand_id
1 'polypeptide(L)'
;MLSMSDIVRRLGLGALAATALSSLTSAAPANIAIRSLEERASSADRLVFCHFMIGIVGDRGSSADYDDDMQRAKAAGIDAFALNIGVDGYTDQQLGYAYESADRNGMKVFISFDFNWWSPGNAVGVGQKIAQYASRPAQLFVDNRPFASSFAGDGLDVNALRSAAGSNVYFVPNFHPGQSSTSTIDGALNWMAWDNDGNNKAPKPGQNVTVAAGDNAYKSWLGNKPYLAPVSPWFFTHFGPEVSYSKNWVFPGGSLIYDRWQQVLQQGFPMVEIVTWNDYGESHYVGPLKSKHYDDGNSKWVNDMPHDGFLDLSKPFIAAYKNKDTDVSKYIQNEQLVYWYRRNLKGLDCDATDTTSGRPANNGSGNYFMGRPDGWQTMDDTVYVAAFLKSAGTVTVTSGGNTKTFQGNAGANLFQVPASIGQQKFALSRNSQTVFSSVSLMDITNVCSCGIYNFNPYVGTVPAGFDDPLQGDGLASLTIGLHVTTCQARPSLGTNPPVTSGPASPPPVSSTRVSSPPVSSPPVTSRSSASPPPVSTPPPGQVCVAGTVADGESGNYIGLCNFSCNYGYCPPGPCKCTAFGAPISPPPTNGRNGCPLPGEGDSYLGLCSFSCNHNYCPPTACQYC
;
A
#
# COMPACT_ATOMS: atom_id res chain seq x y z
N MET A 1 71.53 -50.11 -47.80
CA MET A 1 72.42 -49.08 -48.35
C MET A 1 72.08 -47.76 -47.68
N LEU A 2 73.06 -47.17 -46.96
CA LEU A 2 73.34 -45.74 -46.67
C LEU A 2 72.17 -44.80 -46.28
N SER A 3 72.22 -43.86 -45.32
CA SER A 3 73.21 -43.37 -44.35
C SER A 3 72.61 -42.11 -43.67
N MET A 4 72.90 -41.88 -42.37
CA MET A 4 73.16 -40.61 -41.64
C MET A 4 72.22 -39.38 -41.79
N SER A 5 72.09 -38.43 -40.85
CA SER A 5 72.35 -38.20 -39.43
C SER A 5 72.05 -36.71 -39.17
N ASP A 6 71.47 -36.41 -38.00
CA ASP A 6 71.66 -35.23 -37.13
C ASP A 6 72.02 -33.83 -37.68
N ILE A 7 71.28 -32.80 -37.23
CA ILE A 7 71.86 -31.61 -36.58
C ILE A 7 70.89 -31.04 -35.51
N VAL A 8 71.25 -31.31 -34.24
CA VAL A 8 71.34 -30.42 -33.06
C VAL A 8 70.15 -29.58 -32.55
N ARG A 9 69.58 -30.07 -31.42
CA ARG A 9 69.30 -29.41 -30.11
C ARG A 9 69.16 -27.88 -30.07
N ARG A 10 68.03 -27.40 -29.48
CA ARG A 10 67.99 -26.81 -28.12
C ARG A 10 66.55 -26.44 -27.67
N LEU A 11 66.17 -27.05 -26.53
CA LEU A 11 65.43 -26.49 -25.39
C LEU A 11 64.04 -25.86 -25.60
N GLY A 12 63.03 -26.48 -24.98
CA GLY A 12 61.77 -25.84 -24.63
C GLY A 12 60.68 -26.82 -24.21
N LEU A 13 60.75 -27.32 -22.97
CA LEU A 13 59.66 -28.03 -22.31
C LEU A 13 58.36 -27.21 -22.37
N GLY A 14 57.23 -27.87 -22.66
CA GLY A 14 55.90 -27.32 -22.35
C GLY A 14 54.79 -27.77 -23.29
N ALA A 15 54.50 -29.06 -23.39
CA ALA A 15 53.31 -29.56 -24.08
C ALA A 15 52.51 -30.48 -23.14
N LEU A 16 51.50 -29.92 -22.46
CA LEU A 16 50.36 -30.63 -21.87
C LEU A 16 49.30 -29.60 -21.45
N ALA A 17 48.50 -29.16 -22.42
CA ALA A 17 47.19 -28.54 -22.19
C ALA A 17 46.36 -28.66 -23.47
N ALA A 18 45.86 -29.86 -23.74
CA ALA A 18 44.89 -30.10 -24.81
C ALA A 18 43.52 -29.55 -24.39
N THR A 19 43.17 -28.41 -24.99
CA THR A 19 41.84 -28.08 -25.52
C THR A 19 40.62 -28.72 -24.86
N ALA A 20 40.02 -27.96 -23.94
CA ALA A 20 38.57 -27.97 -23.73
C ALA A 20 38.08 -26.51 -23.81
N LEU A 21 38.01 -25.96 -25.03
CA LEU A 21 37.22 -24.75 -25.27
C LEU A 21 35.76 -25.19 -25.35
N SER A 22 35.07 -25.15 -24.21
CA SER A 22 33.62 -25.11 -24.16
C SER A 22 33.17 -23.89 -24.93
N SER A 23 32.46 -24.11 -26.03
CA SER A 23 31.75 -23.07 -26.77
C SER A 23 30.70 -22.44 -25.85
N LEU A 24 31.05 -21.32 -25.20
CA LEU A 24 30.09 -20.38 -24.64
C LEU A 24 29.43 -19.67 -25.82
N THR A 25 28.41 -20.30 -26.41
CA THR A 25 27.45 -19.58 -27.22
C THR A 25 26.65 -18.70 -26.28
N SER A 26 27.07 -17.44 -26.15
CA SER A 26 26.22 -16.37 -25.62
C SER A 26 25.01 -16.27 -26.55
N ALA A 27 23.92 -16.97 -26.22
CA ALA A 27 22.65 -16.76 -26.88
C ALA A 27 22.27 -15.29 -26.67
N ALA A 28 22.26 -14.51 -27.75
CA ALA A 28 21.65 -13.19 -27.72
C ALA A 28 20.21 -13.36 -27.18
N PRO A 29 19.74 -12.47 -26.28
CA PRO A 29 18.37 -12.56 -25.80
C PRO A 29 17.45 -12.59 -27.02
N ALA A 30 16.64 -13.64 -27.14
CA ALA A 30 15.59 -13.66 -28.13
C ALA A 30 14.74 -12.40 -27.87
N ASN A 31 14.65 -11.51 -28.86
CA ASN A 31 13.73 -10.39 -28.79
C ASN A 31 12.32 -10.97 -28.76
N ILE A 32 11.76 -11.12 -27.56
CA ILE A 32 10.40 -11.63 -27.41
C ILE A 32 9.47 -10.53 -27.91
N ALA A 33 8.97 -10.69 -29.14
CA ALA A 33 7.98 -9.81 -29.71
C ALA A 33 6.66 -9.98 -28.95
N ILE A 34 6.37 -9.04 -28.05
CA ILE A 34 5.04 -8.91 -27.44
C ILE A 34 4.16 -8.22 -28.48
N ARG A 35 2.92 -8.71 -28.67
CA ARG A 35 1.91 -8.04 -29.52
C ARG A 35 1.79 -6.56 -29.14
N SER A 36 1.32 -5.69 -30.03
CA SER A 36 1.16 -4.27 -29.66
C SER A 36 -0.05 -4.08 -28.71
N LEU A 37 -0.09 -2.97 -27.97
CA LEU A 37 -1.27 -2.64 -27.17
C LEU A 37 -2.50 -2.45 -28.07
N GLU A 38 -2.34 -1.78 -29.20
CA GLU A 38 -3.40 -1.51 -30.17
C GLU A 38 -4.01 -2.82 -30.69
N GLU A 39 -3.18 -3.81 -31.04
CA GLU A 39 -3.64 -5.14 -31.46
C GLU A 39 -4.47 -5.81 -30.36
N ARG A 40 -3.93 -5.90 -29.14
CA ARG A 40 -4.62 -6.53 -27.99
C ARG A 40 -5.91 -5.81 -27.61
N ALA A 41 -5.89 -4.48 -27.61
CA ALA A 41 -7.02 -3.64 -27.23
C ALA A 41 -8.15 -3.69 -28.26
N SER A 42 -7.84 -3.89 -29.55
CA SER A 42 -8.85 -4.08 -30.59
C SER A 42 -9.73 -5.33 -30.37
N SER A 43 -9.22 -6.33 -29.65
CA SER A 43 -9.92 -7.58 -29.35
C SER A 43 -10.14 -7.84 -27.86
N ALA A 44 -9.90 -6.85 -26.99
CA ALA A 44 -10.00 -6.99 -25.54
C ALA A 44 -9.23 -8.21 -24.98
N ASP A 45 -8.03 -8.49 -25.51
CA ASP A 45 -7.31 -9.75 -25.28
C ASP A 45 -5.95 -9.52 -24.64
N ARG A 46 -5.78 -10.00 -23.40
CA ARG A 46 -4.57 -9.90 -22.58
C ARG A 46 -4.15 -8.47 -22.27
N LEU A 47 -5.09 -7.64 -21.84
CA LEU A 47 -4.80 -6.32 -21.30
C LEU A 47 -4.38 -6.42 -19.82
N VAL A 48 -3.42 -5.59 -19.42
CA VAL A 48 -2.92 -5.52 -18.04
C VAL A 48 -3.04 -4.09 -17.52
N PHE A 49 -3.85 -3.89 -16.50
CA PHE A 49 -4.03 -2.61 -15.84
C PHE A 49 -3.44 -2.63 -14.44
N CYS A 50 -3.22 -1.46 -13.87
CA CYS A 50 -2.93 -1.31 -12.45
C CYS A 50 -3.74 -0.16 -11.87
N HIS A 51 -4.37 -0.41 -10.73
CA HIS A 51 -5.25 0.55 -10.09
C HIS A 51 -4.43 1.63 -9.40
N PHE A 52 -4.77 2.91 -9.60
CA PHE A 52 -4.01 4.05 -9.09
C PHE A 52 -4.94 4.99 -8.33
N MET A 53 -4.67 5.21 -7.05
CA MET A 53 -5.45 6.07 -6.17
C MET A 53 -5.12 7.55 -6.43
N ILE A 54 -6.04 8.29 -7.06
CA ILE A 54 -5.91 9.76 -7.20
C ILE A 54 -6.16 10.46 -5.86
N GLY A 55 -7.01 9.88 -5.02
CA GLY A 55 -7.41 10.45 -3.73
C GLY A 55 -6.27 10.66 -2.73
N ILE A 56 -5.06 10.11 -2.97
CA ILE A 56 -3.90 10.29 -2.07
C ILE A 56 -2.76 11.13 -2.68
N VAL A 57 -2.96 11.72 -3.86
CA VAL A 57 -1.91 12.45 -4.59
C VAL A 57 -2.29 13.92 -4.87
N GLY A 58 -3.17 14.48 -4.05
CA GLY A 58 -3.60 15.89 -4.17
C GLY A 58 -2.45 16.90 -4.01
N ASP A 59 -1.33 16.49 -3.42
CA ASP A 59 -0.10 17.25 -3.18
C ASP A 59 0.86 17.30 -4.38
N ARG A 60 0.59 16.53 -5.45
CA ARG A 60 1.38 16.57 -6.69
C ARG A 60 1.17 17.89 -7.40
N GLY A 61 2.28 18.58 -7.69
CA GLY A 61 2.29 19.94 -8.21
C GLY A 61 2.34 20.01 -9.74
N SER A 62 2.71 18.91 -10.41
CA SER A 62 2.87 18.86 -11.85
C SER A 62 2.68 17.46 -12.43
N SER A 63 2.52 17.36 -13.74
CA SER A 63 2.56 16.09 -14.47
C SER A 63 3.91 15.39 -14.40
N ALA A 64 5.02 16.09 -14.14
CA ALA A 64 6.32 15.45 -13.95
C ALA A 64 6.36 14.56 -12.68
N ASP A 65 5.53 14.88 -11.68
CA ASP A 65 5.43 14.09 -10.44
C ASP A 65 4.88 12.67 -10.69
N TYR A 66 4.32 12.39 -11.88
CA TYR A 66 3.83 11.08 -12.32
C TYR A 66 4.81 10.31 -13.23
N ASP A 67 5.89 10.94 -13.70
CA ASP A 67 6.72 10.37 -14.78
C ASP A 67 7.42 9.06 -14.37
N ASP A 68 7.97 8.99 -13.15
CA ASP A 68 8.61 7.76 -12.65
C ASP A 68 7.59 6.62 -12.50
N ASP A 69 6.35 6.92 -12.09
CA ASP A 69 5.27 5.93 -12.01
C ASP A 69 4.94 5.35 -13.39
N MET A 70 4.73 6.24 -14.38
CA MET A 70 4.41 5.86 -15.76
C MET A 70 5.52 5.02 -16.39
N GLN A 71 6.78 5.44 -16.21
CA GLN A 71 7.94 4.74 -16.77
C GLN A 71 8.11 3.35 -16.16
N ARG A 72 7.96 3.22 -14.83
CA ARG A 72 8.06 1.92 -14.15
C ARG A 72 6.93 0.98 -14.53
N ALA A 73 5.69 1.47 -14.55
CA ALA A 73 4.54 0.65 -14.92
C ALA A 73 4.68 0.15 -16.37
N LYS A 74 5.06 1.04 -17.30
CA LYS A 74 5.34 0.67 -18.69
C LYS A 74 6.44 -0.37 -18.80
N ALA A 75 7.55 -0.19 -18.08
CA ALA A 75 8.67 -1.12 -18.08
C ALA A 75 8.30 -2.49 -17.49
N ALA A 76 7.32 -2.53 -16.57
CA ALA A 76 6.76 -3.78 -16.04
C ALA A 76 5.77 -4.45 -17.01
N GLY A 77 5.37 -3.78 -18.09
CA GLY A 77 4.44 -4.28 -19.09
C GLY A 77 2.97 -3.98 -18.79
N ILE A 78 2.68 -3.10 -17.83
CA ILE A 78 1.33 -2.58 -17.57
C ILE A 78 0.94 -1.69 -18.74
N ASP A 79 -0.27 -1.89 -19.27
CA ASP A 79 -0.79 -1.19 -20.44
C ASP A 79 -1.43 0.16 -20.06
N ALA A 80 -2.09 0.22 -18.89
CA ALA A 80 -2.72 1.46 -18.41
C ALA A 80 -2.85 1.53 -16.88
N PHE A 81 -2.88 2.74 -16.34
CA PHE A 81 -3.41 2.96 -14.98
C PHE A 81 -4.93 3.16 -15.00
N ALA A 82 -5.62 2.48 -14.09
CA ALA A 82 -7.01 2.75 -13.74
C ALA A 82 -7.03 3.85 -12.66
N LEU A 83 -7.24 5.10 -13.06
CA LEU A 83 -7.20 6.27 -12.18
C LEU A 83 -8.48 6.31 -11.34
N ASN A 84 -8.40 5.81 -10.11
CA ASN A 84 -9.48 5.80 -9.14
C ASN A 84 -9.76 7.20 -8.64
N ILE A 85 -10.99 7.70 -8.85
CA ILE A 85 -11.40 9.04 -8.45
C ILE A 85 -12.61 9.03 -7.52
N GLY A 86 -12.53 9.86 -6.48
CA GLY A 86 -13.66 10.36 -5.73
C GLY A 86 -14.23 11.64 -6.36
N VAL A 87 -14.65 12.57 -5.52
CA VAL A 87 -15.20 13.88 -5.91
C VAL A 87 -14.38 15.05 -5.35
N ASP A 88 -13.11 14.79 -5.01
CA ASP A 88 -12.20 15.73 -4.37
C ASP A 88 -11.95 16.98 -5.23
N GLY A 89 -11.74 18.12 -4.58
CA GLY A 89 -11.55 19.41 -5.26
C GLY A 89 -10.33 19.48 -6.19
N TYR A 90 -9.33 18.62 -5.97
CA TYR A 90 -8.12 18.51 -6.79
C TYR A 90 -8.23 17.45 -7.91
N THR A 91 -9.34 16.70 -7.99
CA THR A 91 -9.48 15.56 -8.92
C THR A 91 -9.18 15.95 -10.37
N ASP A 92 -9.74 17.06 -10.85
CA ASP A 92 -9.53 17.47 -12.24
C ASP A 92 -8.10 17.93 -12.53
N GLN A 93 -7.45 18.55 -11.54
CA GLN A 93 -6.04 18.90 -11.67
C GLN A 93 -5.17 17.65 -11.77
N GLN A 94 -5.38 16.68 -10.88
CA GLN A 94 -4.59 15.44 -10.84
C GLN A 94 -4.85 14.55 -12.06
N LEU A 95 -6.10 14.45 -12.54
CA LEU A 95 -6.40 13.79 -13.81
C LEU A 95 -5.68 14.51 -14.97
N GLY A 96 -5.72 15.85 -15.01
CA GLY A 96 -4.97 16.62 -16.02
C GLY A 96 -3.49 16.26 -16.05
N TYR A 97 -2.85 16.20 -14.87
CA TYR A 97 -1.45 15.83 -14.72
C TYR A 97 -1.16 14.36 -15.12
N ALA A 98 -1.99 13.43 -14.67
CA ALA A 98 -1.84 12.01 -14.99
C ALA A 98 -1.98 11.74 -16.50
N TYR A 99 -2.98 12.32 -17.17
CA TYR A 99 -3.16 12.16 -18.62
C TYR A 99 -2.01 12.78 -19.43
N GLU A 100 -1.49 13.94 -19.00
CA GLU A 100 -0.35 14.58 -19.66
C GLU A 100 0.94 13.75 -19.52
N SER A 101 1.23 13.26 -18.30
CA SER A 101 2.38 12.38 -18.05
C SER A 101 2.27 11.07 -18.81
N ALA A 102 1.08 10.47 -18.84
CA ALA A 102 0.85 9.24 -19.58
C ALA A 102 1.13 9.41 -21.08
N ASP A 103 0.68 10.51 -21.69
CA ASP A 103 0.96 10.82 -23.10
C ASP A 103 2.47 10.95 -23.35
N ARG A 104 3.14 11.76 -22.50
CA ARG A 104 4.59 12.00 -22.58
C ARG A 104 5.43 10.73 -22.46
N ASN A 105 5.01 9.78 -21.63
CA ASN A 105 5.73 8.52 -21.39
C ASN A 105 5.22 7.37 -22.27
N GLY A 106 4.24 7.62 -23.15
CA GLY A 106 3.60 6.62 -24.00
C GLY A 106 2.95 5.49 -23.21
N MET A 107 2.32 5.83 -22.09
CA MET A 107 1.42 4.99 -21.30
C MET A 107 -0.03 5.34 -21.66
N LYS A 108 -0.96 4.46 -21.31
CA LYS A 108 -2.39 4.80 -21.32
C LYS A 108 -2.91 4.95 -19.90
N VAL A 109 -4.04 5.64 -19.79
CA VAL A 109 -4.81 5.78 -18.55
C VAL A 109 -6.30 5.74 -18.87
N PHE A 110 -7.10 5.41 -17.87
CA PHE A 110 -8.55 5.56 -17.92
C PHE A 110 -9.10 5.86 -16.53
N ILE A 111 -10.31 6.40 -16.48
CA ILE A 111 -10.96 6.72 -15.20
C ILE A 111 -11.65 5.48 -14.62
N SER A 112 -11.40 5.23 -13.34
CA SER A 112 -12.15 4.31 -12.49
C SER A 112 -12.93 5.12 -11.44
N PHE A 113 -14.25 5.04 -11.44
CA PHE A 113 -15.10 5.82 -10.53
C PHE A 113 -15.28 5.10 -9.19
N ASP A 114 -14.97 5.75 -8.07
CA ASP A 114 -15.23 5.21 -6.74
C ASP A 114 -16.65 5.57 -6.26
N PHE A 115 -17.55 4.58 -6.24
CA PHE A 115 -18.94 4.75 -5.80
C PHE A 115 -19.14 4.76 -4.28
N ASN A 116 -18.07 4.78 -3.47
CA ASN A 116 -18.16 5.28 -2.11
C ASN A 116 -18.38 6.80 -2.07
N TRP A 117 -17.96 7.52 -3.14
CA TRP A 117 -18.07 8.97 -3.27
C TRP A 117 -19.03 9.39 -4.38
N TRP A 118 -19.06 8.61 -5.47
CA TRP A 118 -20.04 8.75 -6.55
C TRP A 118 -21.35 8.06 -6.21
N SER A 119 -22.45 8.49 -6.85
CA SER A 119 -23.76 7.87 -6.70
C SER A 119 -24.19 7.17 -7.99
N PRO A 120 -24.73 5.93 -7.94
CA PRO A 120 -25.35 5.29 -9.11
C PRO A 120 -26.50 6.12 -9.71
N GLY A 121 -27.11 7.02 -8.93
CA GLY A 121 -28.11 7.97 -9.42
C GLY A 121 -27.55 9.10 -10.29
N ASN A 122 -26.23 9.25 -10.39
CA ASN A 122 -25.56 10.30 -11.16
C ASN A 122 -24.87 9.78 -12.43
N ALA A 123 -25.55 8.94 -13.21
CA ALA A 123 -25.03 8.43 -14.48
C ALA A 123 -24.61 9.53 -15.47
N VAL A 124 -25.34 10.65 -15.49
CA VAL A 124 -25.04 11.80 -16.35
C VAL A 124 -23.69 12.42 -15.98
N GLY A 125 -23.42 12.64 -14.69
CA GLY A 125 -22.15 13.18 -14.22
C GLY A 125 -20.97 12.26 -14.54
N VAL A 126 -21.15 10.94 -14.40
CA VAL A 126 -20.13 9.94 -14.79
C VAL A 126 -19.82 10.05 -16.28
N GLY A 127 -20.86 10.07 -17.13
CA GLY A 127 -20.69 10.22 -18.58
C GLY A 127 -20.00 11.53 -18.98
N GLN A 128 -20.39 12.65 -18.37
CA GLN A 128 -19.76 13.95 -18.61
C GLN A 128 -18.28 13.95 -18.21
N LYS A 129 -17.93 13.33 -17.08
CA LYS A 129 -16.53 13.20 -16.65
C LYS A 129 -15.71 12.36 -17.64
N ILE A 130 -16.26 11.28 -18.18
CA ILE A 130 -15.60 10.49 -19.23
C ILE A 130 -15.39 11.35 -20.49
N ALA A 131 -16.41 12.07 -20.95
CA ALA A 131 -16.30 12.93 -22.13
C ALA A 131 -15.21 14.00 -22.02
N GLN A 132 -14.99 14.55 -20.82
CA GLN A 132 -13.97 15.56 -20.55
C GLN A 132 -12.55 15.06 -20.86
N TYR A 133 -12.28 13.76 -20.69
CA TYR A 133 -10.95 13.16 -20.87
C TYR A 133 -10.85 12.22 -22.09
N ALA A 134 -11.97 11.81 -22.67
CA ALA A 134 -11.99 10.83 -23.76
C ALA A 134 -11.18 11.24 -25.01
N SER A 135 -11.02 12.55 -25.25
CA SER A 135 -10.23 13.07 -26.39
C SER A 135 -8.74 13.23 -26.09
N ARG A 136 -8.30 12.97 -24.85
CA ARG A 136 -6.88 13.07 -24.47
C ARG A 136 -6.08 11.94 -25.14
N PRO A 137 -4.88 12.20 -25.69
CA PRO A 137 -4.10 11.18 -26.41
C PRO A 137 -3.79 9.91 -25.58
N ALA A 138 -3.64 10.05 -24.27
CA ALA A 138 -3.36 8.95 -23.35
C ALA A 138 -4.59 8.15 -22.91
N GLN A 139 -5.81 8.54 -23.29
CA GLN A 139 -7.00 7.75 -23.00
C GLN A 139 -6.85 6.34 -23.58
N LEU A 140 -7.10 5.32 -22.76
CA LEU A 140 -7.20 3.95 -23.24
C LEU A 140 -8.47 3.78 -24.08
N PHE A 141 -8.30 3.24 -25.28
CA PHE A 141 -9.40 2.79 -26.12
C PHE A 141 -9.35 1.27 -26.25
N VAL A 142 -10.49 0.61 -26.11
CA VAL A 142 -10.67 -0.83 -26.34
C VAL A 142 -11.79 -0.96 -27.37
N ASP A 143 -11.57 -1.74 -28.42
CA ASP A 143 -12.54 -1.86 -29.52
C ASP A 143 -12.96 -0.46 -30.08
N ASN A 144 -11.97 0.43 -30.24
CA ASN A 144 -12.15 1.84 -30.66
C ASN A 144 -13.15 2.65 -29.81
N ARG A 145 -13.38 2.26 -28.56
CA ARG A 145 -14.27 2.94 -27.62
C ARG A 145 -13.50 3.41 -26.38
N PRO A 146 -13.77 4.61 -25.83
CA PRO A 146 -13.09 5.07 -24.62
C PRO A 146 -13.41 4.10 -23.48
N PHE A 147 -12.37 3.58 -22.85
CA PHE A 147 -12.49 2.64 -21.74
C PHE A 147 -12.71 3.37 -20.41
N ALA A 148 -13.58 2.83 -19.57
CA ALA A 148 -13.76 3.28 -18.18
C ALA A 148 -14.19 2.10 -17.28
N SER A 149 -13.88 2.20 -15.99
CA SER A 149 -14.27 1.22 -14.98
C SER A 149 -14.82 1.91 -13.72
N SER A 150 -15.08 1.13 -12.67
CA SER A 150 -15.49 1.65 -11.37
C SER A 150 -15.11 0.70 -10.25
N PHE A 151 -14.98 1.23 -9.04
CA PHE A 151 -15.10 0.49 -7.79
C PHE A 151 -16.56 0.58 -7.32
N ALA A 152 -17.22 -0.57 -7.15
CA ALA A 152 -18.67 -0.67 -6.98
C ALA A 152 -19.48 0.07 -8.08
N GLY A 153 -20.71 0.49 -7.76
CA GLY A 153 -21.58 1.27 -8.66
C GLY A 153 -22.81 0.53 -9.17
N ASP A 154 -23.19 -0.60 -8.55
CA ASP A 154 -24.36 -1.37 -8.92
C ASP A 154 -25.61 -0.50 -9.12
N GLY A 155 -26.36 -0.79 -10.19
CA GLY A 155 -27.56 -0.04 -10.56
C GLY A 155 -27.33 1.27 -11.34
N LEU A 156 -26.09 1.65 -11.65
CA LEU A 156 -25.81 2.81 -12.51
C LEU A 156 -26.46 2.65 -13.90
N ASP A 157 -27.14 3.69 -14.37
CA ASP A 157 -27.72 3.71 -15.72
C ASP A 157 -26.63 3.93 -16.79
N VAL A 158 -26.08 2.83 -17.30
CA VAL A 158 -25.02 2.85 -18.32
C VAL A 158 -25.48 3.47 -19.65
N ASN A 159 -26.78 3.43 -19.98
CA ASN A 159 -27.28 4.07 -21.20
C ASN A 159 -27.32 5.59 -21.04
N ALA A 160 -27.74 6.09 -19.88
CA ALA A 160 -27.65 7.51 -19.54
C ALA A 160 -26.19 7.97 -19.49
N LEU A 161 -25.28 7.16 -18.94
CA LEU A 161 -23.84 7.43 -18.98
C LEU A 161 -23.32 7.60 -20.41
N ARG A 162 -23.56 6.63 -21.30
CA ARG A 162 -23.10 6.72 -22.69
C ARG A 162 -23.71 7.91 -23.43
N SER A 163 -25.00 8.19 -23.18
CA SER A 163 -25.68 9.35 -23.76
C SER A 163 -25.03 10.65 -23.32
N ALA A 164 -24.74 10.80 -22.02
CA ALA A 164 -24.07 11.98 -21.48
C ALA A 164 -22.59 12.09 -21.89
N ALA A 165 -21.92 10.96 -22.12
CA ALA A 165 -20.56 10.91 -22.64
C ALA A 165 -20.47 11.28 -24.13
N GLY A 166 -21.61 11.33 -24.84
CA GLY A 166 -21.64 11.57 -26.29
C GLY A 166 -20.92 10.50 -27.11
N SER A 167 -20.64 9.34 -26.52
CA SER A 167 -19.86 8.26 -27.14
C SER A 167 -20.29 6.90 -26.60
N ASN A 168 -20.05 5.84 -27.39
CA ASN A 168 -20.26 4.48 -26.94
C ASN A 168 -19.09 4.05 -26.04
N VAL A 169 -19.13 4.36 -24.75
CA VAL A 169 -18.10 3.99 -23.76
C VAL A 169 -17.98 2.47 -23.64
N TYR A 170 -16.75 1.95 -23.62
CA TYR A 170 -16.44 0.57 -23.23
C TYR A 170 -16.36 0.49 -21.71
N PHE A 171 -17.42 0.03 -21.06
CA PHE A 171 -17.56 0.13 -19.60
C PHE A 171 -17.41 -1.23 -18.90
N VAL A 172 -16.42 -1.34 -18.01
CA VAL A 172 -16.08 -2.55 -17.24
C VAL A 172 -16.12 -2.23 -15.74
N PRO A 173 -17.30 -2.13 -15.13
CA PRO A 173 -17.42 -1.76 -13.71
C PRO A 173 -17.15 -2.91 -12.76
N ASN A 174 -16.87 -2.61 -11.49
CA ASN A 174 -16.96 -3.55 -10.39
C ASN A 174 -18.41 -3.70 -9.89
N PHE A 175 -19.32 -4.10 -10.78
CA PHE A 175 -20.66 -4.52 -10.39
C PHE A 175 -20.65 -5.93 -9.83
N HIS A 176 -21.43 -6.17 -8.78
CA HIS A 176 -21.47 -7.45 -8.11
C HIS A 176 -22.35 -8.44 -8.89
N PRO A 177 -21.91 -9.71 -9.05
CA PRO A 177 -22.69 -10.73 -9.73
C PRO A 177 -24.11 -10.85 -9.16
N GLY A 178 -25.10 -10.70 -10.04
CA GLY A 178 -26.52 -10.79 -9.69
C GLY A 178 -27.15 -9.51 -9.10
N GLN A 179 -26.37 -8.46 -8.80
CA GLN A 179 -26.90 -7.18 -8.31
C GLN A 179 -27.27 -6.21 -9.43
N SER A 180 -26.67 -6.38 -10.61
CA SER A 180 -26.92 -5.57 -11.81
C SER A 180 -27.19 -6.44 -13.05
N SER A 181 -27.81 -5.86 -14.09
CA SER A 181 -27.92 -6.52 -15.39
C SER A 181 -26.58 -6.46 -16.13
N THR A 182 -26.17 -7.55 -16.77
CA THR A 182 -25.00 -7.53 -17.67
C THR A 182 -25.30 -6.98 -19.05
N SER A 183 -26.57 -6.73 -19.40
CA SER A 183 -26.99 -6.38 -20.77
C SER A 183 -26.34 -5.08 -21.27
N THR A 184 -26.14 -4.11 -20.38
CA THR A 184 -25.67 -2.76 -20.73
C THR A 184 -24.16 -2.55 -20.57
N ILE A 185 -23.46 -3.39 -19.81
CA ILE A 185 -21.99 -3.31 -19.60
C ILE A 185 -21.21 -4.11 -20.64
N ASP A 186 -19.93 -3.82 -20.84
CA ASP A 186 -19.07 -4.53 -21.80
C ASP A 186 -18.28 -5.67 -21.16
N GLY A 187 -18.05 -5.59 -19.85
CA GLY A 187 -17.42 -6.61 -19.02
C GLY A 187 -17.64 -6.29 -17.55
N ALA A 188 -17.00 -7.01 -16.64
CA ALA A 188 -16.95 -6.60 -15.23
C ALA A 188 -15.61 -6.90 -14.58
N LEU A 189 -15.25 -6.03 -13.64
CA LEU A 189 -14.08 -6.11 -12.76
C LEU A 189 -14.49 -6.84 -11.47
N ASN A 190 -13.71 -7.83 -11.06
CA ASN A 190 -13.76 -8.27 -9.67
C ASN A 190 -12.67 -7.53 -8.87
N TRP A 191 -13.06 -6.85 -7.79
CA TRP A 191 -12.13 -6.22 -6.85
C TRP A 191 -11.46 -7.23 -5.91
N MET A 192 -12.17 -8.32 -5.58
CA MET A 192 -11.79 -9.23 -4.51
C MET A 192 -10.62 -10.11 -4.93
N ALA A 193 -9.41 -9.62 -4.67
CA ALA A 193 -8.14 -10.25 -5.01
C ALA A 193 -7.64 -11.25 -3.96
N TRP A 194 -8.36 -11.38 -2.82
CA TRP A 194 -7.98 -12.19 -1.67
C TRP A 194 -9.09 -13.14 -1.26
N ASP A 195 -8.71 -14.26 -0.66
CA ASP A 195 -9.66 -15.16 0.01
C ASP A 195 -10.37 -14.41 1.14
N ASN A 196 -11.69 -14.55 1.22
CA ASN A 196 -12.54 -13.77 2.12
C ASN A 196 -13.74 -14.60 2.64
N ASP A 197 -14.52 -14.08 3.58
CA ASP A 197 -15.70 -14.73 4.15
C ASP A 197 -17.01 -14.49 3.35
N GLY A 198 -16.92 -13.85 2.19
CA GLY A 198 -18.06 -13.41 1.38
C GLY A 198 -18.59 -12.01 1.75
N ASN A 199 -18.04 -11.36 2.79
CA ASN A 199 -18.47 -10.06 3.30
C ASN A 199 -17.29 -9.07 3.42
N ASN A 200 -16.30 -9.18 2.52
CA ASN A 200 -15.11 -8.32 2.50
C ASN A 200 -14.33 -8.35 3.83
N LYS A 201 -14.22 -9.53 4.45
CA LYS A 201 -13.38 -9.81 5.62
C LYS A 201 -12.64 -11.13 5.47
N ALA A 202 -11.59 -11.34 6.25
CA ALA A 202 -10.80 -12.56 6.19
C ALA A 202 -11.67 -13.82 6.38
N PRO A 203 -11.28 -14.96 5.80
CA PRO A 203 -12.02 -16.21 5.96
C PRO A 203 -12.26 -16.56 7.43
N LYS A 204 -13.44 -17.11 7.71
CA LYS A 204 -13.83 -17.62 9.04
C LYS A 204 -14.01 -19.13 8.97
N PRO A 205 -13.98 -19.85 10.11
CA PRO A 205 -14.26 -21.29 10.11
C PRO A 205 -15.60 -21.60 9.42
N GLY A 206 -15.55 -22.35 8.31
CA GLY A 206 -16.71 -22.71 7.50
C GLY A 206 -17.16 -21.65 6.48
N GLN A 207 -16.47 -20.51 6.35
CA GLN A 207 -16.76 -19.43 5.40
C GLN A 207 -15.46 -19.00 4.70
N ASN A 208 -15.22 -19.57 3.52
CA ASN A 208 -14.13 -19.16 2.64
C ASN A 208 -14.63 -19.08 1.19
N VAL A 209 -14.57 -17.88 0.62
CA VAL A 209 -14.75 -17.59 -0.80
C VAL A 209 -13.37 -17.31 -1.36
N THR A 210 -12.86 -18.25 -2.15
CA THR A 210 -11.54 -18.09 -2.77
C THR A 210 -11.59 -17.12 -3.95
N VAL A 211 -10.44 -16.56 -4.32
CA VAL A 211 -10.34 -15.71 -5.53
C VAL A 211 -10.87 -16.46 -6.77
N ALA A 212 -10.56 -17.75 -6.90
CA ALA A 212 -11.04 -18.58 -8.01
C ALA A 212 -12.57 -18.81 -7.97
N ALA A 213 -13.17 -18.90 -6.78
CA ALA A 213 -14.63 -18.94 -6.65
C ALA A 213 -15.26 -17.62 -7.11
N GLY A 214 -14.64 -16.48 -6.79
CA GLY A 214 -14.99 -15.17 -7.33
C GLY A 214 -14.90 -15.12 -8.86
N ASP A 215 -13.79 -15.57 -9.44
CA ASP A 215 -13.62 -15.65 -10.90
C ASP A 215 -14.74 -16.45 -11.56
N ASN A 216 -15.12 -17.59 -10.99
CA ASN A 216 -16.18 -18.44 -11.52
C ASN A 216 -17.56 -17.76 -11.43
N ALA A 217 -17.84 -17.03 -10.34
CA ALA A 217 -19.09 -16.28 -10.19
C ALA A 217 -19.21 -15.18 -11.26
N TYR A 218 -18.14 -14.40 -11.47
CA TYR A 218 -18.13 -13.37 -12.52
C TYR A 218 -18.24 -13.97 -13.92
N LYS A 219 -17.47 -15.01 -14.25
CA LYS A 219 -17.55 -15.68 -15.56
C LYS A 219 -18.93 -16.27 -15.83
N SER A 220 -19.55 -16.90 -14.82
CA SER A 220 -20.90 -17.45 -14.97
C SER A 220 -21.95 -16.35 -15.20
N TRP A 221 -21.81 -15.20 -14.54
CA TRP A 221 -22.74 -14.08 -14.66
C TRP A 221 -22.56 -13.31 -15.99
N LEU A 222 -21.32 -13.14 -16.44
CA LEU A 222 -20.96 -12.43 -17.67
C LEU A 222 -21.21 -13.23 -18.95
N GLY A 223 -21.22 -14.56 -18.88
CA GLY A 223 -21.29 -15.42 -20.06
C GLY A 223 -20.05 -15.23 -20.95
N ASN A 224 -20.26 -14.71 -22.16
CA ASN A 224 -19.17 -14.49 -23.13
C ASN A 224 -18.52 -13.10 -23.01
N LYS A 225 -19.00 -12.23 -22.11
CA LYS A 225 -18.42 -10.89 -21.94
C LYS A 225 -17.06 -10.95 -21.22
N PRO A 226 -16.10 -10.08 -21.56
CA PRO A 226 -14.80 -10.03 -20.89
C PRO A 226 -14.89 -9.89 -19.37
N TYR A 227 -14.08 -10.69 -18.68
CA TYR A 227 -13.83 -10.60 -17.25
C TYR A 227 -12.48 -9.91 -17.02
N LEU A 228 -12.47 -8.90 -16.16
CA LEU A 228 -11.26 -8.23 -15.66
C LEU A 228 -10.90 -8.82 -14.30
N ALA A 229 -9.90 -9.70 -14.29
CA ALA A 229 -9.54 -10.49 -13.12
C ALA A 229 -8.57 -9.73 -12.20
N PRO A 230 -8.77 -9.76 -10.87
CA PRO A 230 -7.89 -9.07 -9.94
C PRO A 230 -6.60 -9.86 -9.70
N VAL A 231 -5.52 -9.12 -9.48
CA VAL A 231 -4.23 -9.61 -8.98
C VAL A 231 -3.78 -8.68 -7.87
N SER A 232 -3.46 -9.20 -6.69
CA SER A 232 -2.93 -8.38 -5.60
C SER A 232 -1.99 -9.20 -4.74
N PRO A 233 -0.93 -8.58 -4.16
CA PRO A 233 -0.01 -9.34 -3.33
C PRO A 233 -0.43 -9.52 -1.88
N TRP A 234 -1.07 -8.52 -1.29
CA TRP A 234 -1.31 -8.45 0.15
C TRP A 234 -2.50 -7.56 0.44
N PHE A 235 -2.99 -7.49 1.67
CA PHE A 235 -3.89 -6.44 2.14
C PHE A 235 -3.78 -6.34 3.65
N PHE A 236 -3.56 -5.13 4.16
CA PHE A 236 -3.55 -4.83 5.58
C PHE A 236 -3.82 -3.34 5.81
N THR A 237 -4.68 -3.03 6.77
CA THR A 237 -4.98 -1.66 7.19
C THR A 237 -5.05 -1.55 8.71
N HIS A 238 -4.64 -0.41 9.26
CA HIS A 238 -4.58 -0.19 10.71
C HIS A 238 -4.82 1.28 11.13
N PHE A 239 -5.85 1.89 10.55
CA PHE A 239 -6.29 3.24 10.88
C PHE A 239 -7.09 3.24 12.20
N GLY A 240 -6.55 3.91 13.22
CA GLY A 240 -7.19 4.07 14.53
C GLY A 240 -8.08 5.31 14.65
N PRO A 241 -8.37 5.76 15.89
CA PRO A 241 -9.16 6.96 16.16
C PRO A 241 -8.52 8.28 15.69
N GLU A 242 -7.25 8.25 15.27
CA GLU A 242 -6.55 9.42 14.75
C GLU A 242 -7.05 9.91 13.38
N VAL A 243 -7.86 9.10 12.68
CA VAL A 243 -8.53 9.48 11.42
C VAL A 243 -10.04 9.27 11.53
N SER A 244 -10.80 9.96 10.67
CA SER A 244 -12.26 9.87 10.64
C SER A 244 -12.81 8.61 9.94
N TYR A 245 -11.95 7.87 9.24
CA TYR A 245 -12.25 6.69 8.44
C TYR A 245 -11.55 5.43 8.98
N SER A 246 -11.63 5.21 10.29
CA SER A 246 -10.95 4.11 10.97
C SER A 246 -11.25 2.73 10.36
N LYS A 247 -10.22 1.89 10.30
CA LYS A 247 -10.18 0.63 9.55
C LYS A 247 -9.12 -0.30 10.14
N ASN A 248 -9.45 -1.54 10.50
CA ASN A 248 -8.46 -2.45 11.09
C ASN A 248 -8.71 -3.94 10.77
N TRP A 249 -8.18 -4.43 9.65
CA TRP A 249 -8.23 -5.85 9.27
C TRP A 249 -7.12 -6.22 8.29
N VAL A 250 -6.98 -7.52 8.03
CA VAL A 250 -5.99 -8.12 7.14
C VAL A 250 -6.62 -9.28 6.38
N PHE A 251 -6.27 -9.48 5.11
CA PHE A 251 -6.62 -10.70 4.37
C PHE A 251 -5.42 -11.67 4.34
N PRO A 252 -5.66 -12.98 4.16
CA PRO A 252 -4.56 -13.93 3.93
C PRO A 252 -3.79 -13.56 2.65
N GLY A 253 -2.54 -13.13 2.81
CA GLY A 253 -1.65 -12.77 1.70
C GLY A 253 -0.65 -13.85 1.28
N GLY A 254 -0.21 -14.70 2.22
CA GLY A 254 0.60 -15.91 2.00
C GLY A 254 1.48 -15.96 0.74
N SER A 255 1.24 -16.97 -0.11
CA SER A 255 1.85 -17.16 -1.43
C SER A 255 1.03 -16.51 -2.58
N LEU A 256 0.02 -15.71 -2.26
CA LEU A 256 -1.06 -15.32 -3.15
C LEU A 256 -0.59 -14.74 -4.47
N ILE A 257 0.34 -13.78 -4.47
CA ILE A 257 0.80 -13.13 -5.72
C ILE A 257 1.40 -14.14 -6.71
N TYR A 258 2.19 -15.09 -6.21
CA TYR A 258 2.85 -16.08 -7.03
C TYR A 258 1.83 -17.07 -7.61
N ASP A 259 0.98 -17.62 -6.74
CA ASP A 259 -0.05 -18.58 -7.13
C ASP A 259 -1.07 -17.94 -8.08
N ARG A 260 -1.41 -16.67 -7.84
CA ARG A 260 -2.36 -15.92 -8.67
C ARG A 260 -1.81 -15.70 -10.07
N TRP A 261 -0.53 -15.34 -10.22
CA TRP A 261 0.07 -15.22 -11.55
C TRP A 261 0.10 -16.56 -12.31
N GLN A 262 0.37 -17.68 -11.62
CA GLN A 262 0.27 -19.01 -12.22
C GLN A 262 -1.17 -19.27 -12.71
N GLN A 263 -2.19 -18.98 -11.90
CA GLN A 263 -3.59 -19.10 -12.29
C GLN A 263 -3.94 -18.21 -13.49
N VAL A 264 -3.47 -16.97 -13.52
CA VAL A 264 -3.69 -16.02 -14.62
C VAL A 264 -3.15 -16.56 -15.95
N LEU A 265 -1.96 -17.16 -15.93
CA LEU A 265 -1.39 -17.80 -17.12
C LEU A 265 -2.27 -18.97 -17.60
N GLN A 266 -2.68 -19.85 -16.69
CA GLN A 266 -3.47 -21.04 -17.01
C GLN A 266 -4.90 -20.73 -17.45
N GLN A 267 -5.58 -19.80 -16.77
CA GLN A 267 -6.98 -19.45 -17.04
C GLN A 267 -7.13 -18.57 -18.27
N GLY A 268 -6.11 -17.76 -18.52
CA GLY A 268 -6.04 -17.01 -19.73
C GLY A 268 -7.02 -15.84 -19.84
N PHE A 269 -7.28 -15.14 -18.74
CA PHE A 269 -8.29 -14.09 -18.67
C PHE A 269 -8.12 -13.03 -19.77
N PRO A 270 -9.20 -12.44 -20.30
CA PRO A 270 -9.12 -11.37 -21.30
C PRO A 270 -8.41 -10.12 -20.78
N MET A 271 -8.61 -9.78 -19.50
CA MET A 271 -7.97 -8.64 -18.86
C MET A 271 -7.60 -8.98 -17.41
N VAL A 272 -6.56 -8.34 -16.91
CA VAL A 272 -6.17 -8.38 -15.48
C VAL A 272 -5.93 -6.97 -14.95
N GLU A 273 -6.31 -6.71 -13.70
CA GLU A 273 -6.00 -5.48 -12.99
C GLU A 273 -5.20 -5.80 -11.72
N ILE A 274 -4.02 -5.18 -11.60
CA ILE A 274 -3.21 -5.24 -10.39
C ILE A 274 -3.75 -4.21 -9.40
N VAL A 275 -4.18 -4.69 -8.24
CA VAL A 275 -4.76 -3.90 -7.15
C VAL A 275 -3.72 -3.87 -6.03
N THR A 276 -2.91 -2.81 -5.88
CA THR A 276 -2.90 -1.51 -6.57
C THR A 276 -1.47 -1.01 -6.82
N TRP A 277 -1.31 0.13 -7.49
CA TRP A 277 -0.03 0.82 -7.65
C TRP A 277 0.41 1.51 -6.36
N ASN A 278 -0.47 2.30 -5.72
CA ASN A 278 -0.10 3.22 -4.65
C ASN A 278 -1.05 3.24 -3.44
N ASP A 279 -1.89 2.22 -3.23
CA ASP A 279 -2.72 2.19 -2.03
C ASP A 279 -1.91 1.71 -0.82
N TYR A 280 -1.19 2.67 -0.21
CA TYR A 280 -0.33 2.45 0.95
C TYR A 280 -1.13 2.15 2.22
N GLY A 281 -2.28 2.82 2.39
CA GLY A 281 -3.18 2.64 3.53
C GLY A 281 -3.70 1.21 3.69
N GLU A 282 -3.95 0.54 2.57
CA GLU A 282 -4.42 -0.86 2.55
C GLU A 282 -3.31 -1.87 2.23
N SER A 283 -2.05 -1.42 2.20
CA SER A 283 -0.83 -2.24 2.11
C SER A 283 -0.77 -3.19 0.91
N HIS A 284 -1.43 -2.84 -0.19
CA HIS A 284 -1.48 -3.68 -1.39
C HIS A 284 -0.88 -3.03 -2.64
N TYR A 285 -0.13 -1.96 -2.43
CA TYR A 285 0.69 -1.30 -3.44
C TYR A 285 1.78 -2.25 -3.99
N VAL A 286 2.09 -2.08 -5.29
CA VAL A 286 3.28 -2.63 -5.96
C VAL A 286 4.20 -1.54 -6.50
N GLY A 287 3.76 -0.29 -6.44
CA GLY A 287 4.54 0.89 -6.78
C GLY A 287 5.51 1.28 -5.67
N PRO A 288 6.42 2.22 -5.95
CA PRO A 288 7.50 2.56 -5.04
C PRO A 288 7.04 3.51 -3.93
N LEU A 289 7.51 3.32 -2.70
CA LEU A 289 7.25 4.20 -1.56
C LEU A 289 7.68 5.65 -1.82
N LYS A 290 8.74 5.85 -2.61
CA LYS A 290 9.21 7.19 -2.96
C LYS A 290 8.29 7.94 -3.94
N SER A 291 7.27 7.27 -4.49
CA SER A 291 6.26 7.92 -5.34
C SER A 291 5.56 8.99 -4.51
N LYS A 292 5.47 10.22 -5.03
CA LYS A 292 4.95 11.35 -4.26
C LYS A 292 3.46 11.16 -3.91
N HIS A 293 3.14 11.33 -2.64
CA HIS A 293 1.78 11.25 -2.09
C HIS A 293 1.76 11.93 -0.71
N TYR A 294 0.58 12.35 -0.27
CA TYR A 294 0.40 12.80 1.11
C TYR A 294 0.12 11.61 2.05
N ASP A 295 0.49 11.76 3.32
CA ASP A 295 0.25 10.75 4.35
C ASP A 295 -1.17 10.81 4.93
N ASP A 296 -2.02 9.86 4.54
CA ASP A 296 -3.37 9.66 5.07
C ASP A 296 -3.39 9.00 6.47
N GLY A 297 -2.22 8.79 7.08
CA GLY A 297 -2.04 8.15 8.38
C GLY A 297 -1.41 6.76 8.30
N ASN A 298 -1.14 6.26 7.09
CA ASN A 298 -0.59 4.93 6.84
C ASN A 298 0.90 4.76 7.15
N SER A 299 1.65 5.87 7.21
CA SER A 299 3.12 5.83 7.33
C SER A 299 3.63 5.09 8.57
N LYS A 300 2.80 4.94 9.60
CA LYS A 300 3.06 4.13 10.81
C LYS A 300 3.37 2.67 10.52
N TRP A 301 2.75 2.09 9.49
CA TRP A 301 2.98 0.71 9.05
C TRP A 301 3.63 0.58 7.67
N VAL A 302 3.72 1.67 6.91
CA VAL A 302 4.28 1.70 5.55
C VAL A 302 5.75 2.12 5.51
N ASN A 303 6.22 2.95 6.45
CA ASN A 303 7.62 3.36 6.47
C ASN A 303 8.55 2.12 6.55
N ASP A 304 9.56 2.12 5.69
CA ASP A 304 10.53 1.02 5.51
C ASP A 304 9.93 -0.33 5.03
N MET A 305 8.73 -0.32 4.42
CA MET A 305 8.09 -1.52 3.83
C MET A 305 8.01 -1.45 2.30
N PRO A 306 9.13 -1.56 1.56
CA PRO A 306 9.08 -1.54 0.09
C PRO A 306 8.36 -2.77 -0.44
N HIS A 307 7.57 -2.60 -1.51
CA HIS A 307 6.82 -3.66 -2.21
C HIS A 307 7.20 -3.81 -3.69
N ASP A 308 8.23 -3.10 -4.16
CA ASP A 308 8.72 -3.14 -5.54
C ASP A 308 9.12 -4.56 -5.98
N GLY A 309 9.57 -5.41 -5.06
CA GLY A 309 9.80 -6.83 -5.31
C GLY A 309 8.56 -7.58 -5.84
N PHE A 310 7.33 -7.20 -5.43
CA PHE A 310 6.10 -7.77 -6.00
C PHE A 310 5.89 -7.34 -7.46
N LEU A 311 6.26 -6.11 -7.81
CA LEU A 311 6.27 -5.68 -9.21
C LEU A 311 7.31 -6.48 -10.01
N ASP A 312 8.53 -6.63 -9.49
CA ASP A 312 9.61 -7.41 -10.12
C ASP A 312 9.23 -8.88 -10.33
N LEU A 313 8.57 -9.49 -9.35
CA LEU A 313 7.99 -10.83 -9.45
C LEU A 313 7.01 -10.92 -10.62
N SER A 314 6.17 -9.89 -10.79
CA SER A 314 5.08 -9.87 -11.77
C SER A 314 5.56 -9.69 -13.22
N LYS A 315 6.68 -9.00 -13.47
CA LYS A 315 7.16 -8.66 -14.83
C LYS A 315 7.22 -9.84 -15.81
N PRO A 316 7.90 -10.97 -15.49
CA PRO A 316 7.98 -12.07 -16.44
C PRO A 316 6.61 -12.76 -16.65
N PHE A 317 5.74 -12.79 -15.63
CA PHE A 317 4.37 -13.31 -15.78
C PHE A 317 3.50 -12.43 -16.66
N ILE A 318 3.59 -11.11 -16.52
CA ILE A 318 2.92 -10.15 -17.41
C ILE A 318 3.33 -10.40 -18.86
N ALA A 319 4.63 -10.56 -19.12
CA ALA A 319 5.13 -10.81 -20.46
C ALA A 319 4.61 -12.16 -21.03
N ALA A 320 4.61 -13.23 -20.24
CA ALA A 320 4.05 -14.53 -20.62
C ALA A 320 2.53 -14.44 -20.90
N TYR A 321 1.79 -13.76 -20.03
CA TYR A 321 0.35 -13.54 -20.15
C TYR A 321 -0.02 -12.84 -21.46
N LYS A 322 0.68 -11.75 -21.81
CA LYS A 322 0.43 -10.97 -23.04
C LYS A 322 0.66 -11.77 -24.32
N ASN A 323 1.54 -12.77 -24.23
CA ASN A 323 1.87 -13.70 -25.31
C ASN A 323 1.09 -15.03 -25.27
N LYS A 324 0.13 -15.17 -24.35
CA LYS A 324 -0.69 -16.38 -24.18
C LYS A 324 0.11 -17.63 -23.82
N ASP A 325 1.31 -17.48 -23.27
CA ASP A 325 2.07 -18.62 -22.77
C ASP A 325 1.60 -19.01 -21.38
N THR A 326 1.69 -20.30 -21.08
CA THR A 326 1.39 -20.87 -19.76
C THR A 326 2.64 -21.13 -18.93
N ASP A 327 3.83 -20.90 -19.49
CA ASP A 327 5.14 -21.05 -18.87
C ASP A 327 5.92 -19.73 -18.94
N VAL A 328 6.39 -19.28 -17.78
CA VAL A 328 7.13 -18.03 -17.58
C VAL A 328 8.62 -18.14 -17.90
N SER A 329 9.16 -19.36 -18.03
CA SER A 329 10.61 -19.63 -18.04
C SER A 329 11.39 -18.83 -19.10
N LYS A 330 10.86 -18.70 -20.32
CA LYS A 330 11.53 -17.93 -21.39
C LYS A 330 11.53 -16.42 -21.17
N TYR A 331 10.71 -15.91 -20.25
CA TYR A 331 10.58 -14.50 -19.91
C TYR A 331 11.50 -14.06 -18.78
N ILE A 332 12.20 -14.99 -18.14
CA ILE A 332 13.16 -14.72 -17.07
C ILE A 332 14.46 -14.19 -17.68
N GLN A 333 14.58 -12.85 -17.76
CA GLN A 333 15.75 -12.18 -18.31
C GLN A 333 16.90 -12.06 -17.31
N ASN A 334 16.60 -11.95 -16.02
CA ASN A 334 17.57 -11.87 -14.93
C ASN A 334 17.22 -12.91 -13.88
N GLU A 335 18.24 -13.56 -13.32
CA GLU A 335 18.02 -14.46 -12.19
C GLU A 335 17.90 -13.65 -10.90
N GLN A 336 16.87 -13.93 -10.11
CA GLN A 336 16.64 -13.23 -8.86
C GLN A 336 15.85 -14.09 -7.87
N LEU A 337 15.99 -13.75 -6.59
CA LEU A 337 15.07 -14.19 -5.54
C LEU A 337 14.24 -12.98 -5.11
N VAL A 338 12.93 -13.09 -5.12
CA VAL A 338 12.03 -12.13 -4.47
C VAL A 338 11.55 -12.78 -3.18
N TYR A 339 11.68 -12.09 -2.05
CA TYR A 339 11.30 -12.63 -0.76
C TYR A 339 10.41 -11.66 0.01
N TRP A 340 9.51 -12.19 0.83
CA TRP A 340 8.65 -11.38 1.69
C TRP A 340 8.30 -12.09 2.99
N TYR A 341 8.08 -11.31 4.04
CA TYR A 341 7.68 -11.75 5.36
C TYR A 341 7.23 -10.56 6.21
N ARG A 342 6.55 -10.82 7.33
CA ARG A 342 6.20 -9.79 8.31
C ARG A 342 7.35 -9.58 9.29
N ARG A 343 7.58 -8.32 9.69
CA ARG A 343 8.61 -7.96 10.68
C ARG A 343 8.35 -8.58 12.06
N ASN A 344 7.10 -8.88 12.38
CA ASN A 344 6.69 -9.48 13.64
C ASN A 344 5.90 -10.77 13.39
N LEU A 345 6.08 -11.76 14.26
CA LEU A 345 5.25 -12.97 14.27
C LEU A 345 3.82 -12.61 14.68
N LYS A 346 2.81 -13.31 14.14
CA LYS A 346 1.39 -12.95 14.33
C LYS A 346 0.93 -12.93 15.78
N GLY A 347 1.63 -13.68 16.64
CA GLY A 347 1.33 -13.80 18.05
C GLY A 347 1.95 -12.72 18.94
N LEU A 348 2.79 -11.82 18.40
CA LEU A 348 3.32 -10.70 19.19
C LEU A 348 2.15 -9.86 19.73
N ASP A 349 2.22 -9.50 21.00
CA ASP A 349 1.24 -8.66 21.67
C ASP A 349 1.73 -7.22 21.76
N CYS A 350 0.95 -6.30 21.22
CA CYS A 350 1.22 -4.86 21.20
C CYS A 350 0.13 -4.05 21.90
N ASP A 351 -0.83 -4.70 22.57
CA ASP A 351 -2.05 -4.05 23.09
C ASP A 351 -1.76 -2.84 23.98
N ALA A 352 -0.69 -2.89 24.77
CA ALA A 352 -0.34 -1.81 25.69
C ALA A 352 0.03 -0.49 24.99
N THR A 353 0.51 -0.54 23.76
CA THR A 353 1.00 0.63 23.00
C THR A 353 0.26 0.86 21.69
N ASP A 354 -0.57 -0.09 21.27
CA ASP A 354 -1.30 -0.05 20.00
C ASP A 354 -2.31 1.10 19.93
N THR A 355 -2.56 1.60 18.71
CA THR A 355 -3.48 2.72 18.48
C THR A 355 -4.95 2.28 18.42
N THR A 356 -5.22 0.99 18.20
CA THR A 356 -6.58 0.44 18.06
C THR A 356 -7.03 -0.38 19.27
N SER A 357 -6.09 -0.88 20.08
CA SER A 357 -6.39 -1.73 21.24
C SER A 357 -7.07 -0.97 22.39
N GLY A 358 -8.31 -1.38 22.71
CA GLY A 358 -9.15 -0.71 23.71
C GLY A 358 -9.55 0.72 23.33
N ARG A 359 -9.46 1.10 22.05
CA ARG A 359 -9.75 2.45 21.55
C ARG A 359 -10.97 2.45 20.63
N PRO A 360 -12.13 2.93 21.06
CA PRO A 360 -13.26 3.16 20.17
C PRO A 360 -12.92 4.22 19.11
N ALA A 361 -13.42 4.02 17.89
CA ALA A 361 -13.25 4.96 16.78
C ALA A 361 -14.52 5.01 15.93
N ASN A 362 -14.53 5.84 14.89
CA ASN A 362 -15.63 5.83 13.92
C ASN A 362 -15.71 4.46 13.25
N ASN A 363 -16.87 3.81 13.34
CA ASN A 363 -17.12 2.53 12.69
C ASN A 363 -18.38 2.55 11.82
N GLY A 364 -18.73 3.70 11.25
CA GLY A 364 -19.90 3.83 10.37
C GLY A 364 -19.83 2.92 9.13
N SER A 365 -18.63 2.56 8.70
CA SER A 365 -18.37 1.62 7.61
C SER A 365 -18.42 0.14 8.02
N GLY A 366 -18.43 -0.17 9.32
CA GLY A 366 -18.33 -1.55 9.83
C GLY A 366 -16.93 -2.19 9.67
N ASN A 367 -15.92 -1.38 9.38
CA ASN A 367 -14.57 -1.81 9.02
C ASN A 367 -13.53 -1.62 10.14
N TYR A 368 -13.93 -1.05 11.29
CA TYR A 368 -13.05 -0.88 12.45
C TYR A 368 -13.29 -1.96 13.51
N PHE A 369 -12.22 -2.66 13.87
CA PHE A 369 -12.18 -3.67 14.92
C PHE A 369 -11.15 -3.23 15.95
N MET A 370 -11.51 -3.27 17.24
CA MET A 370 -10.56 -2.86 18.29
C MET A 370 -9.53 -3.95 18.55
N GLY A 371 -8.25 -3.56 18.66
CA GLY A 371 -7.14 -4.45 19.00
C GLY A 371 -6.43 -5.01 17.78
N ARG A 372 -5.93 -6.25 17.89
CA ARG A 372 -5.25 -6.89 16.76
C ARG A 372 -6.17 -6.95 15.52
N PRO A 373 -5.65 -6.70 14.30
CA PRO A 373 -6.48 -6.60 13.09
C PRO A 373 -7.39 -7.81 12.90
N ASP A 374 -8.65 -7.59 12.53
CA ASP A 374 -9.56 -8.70 12.19
C ASP A 374 -8.95 -9.54 11.06
N GLY A 375 -9.00 -10.86 11.21
CA GLY A 375 -8.37 -11.79 10.28
C GLY A 375 -6.92 -12.20 10.59
N TRP A 376 -6.27 -11.63 11.61
CA TRP A 376 -4.86 -11.94 11.94
C TRP A 376 -4.57 -13.44 12.14
N GLN A 377 -5.56 -14.23 12.57
CA GLN A 377 -5.42 -15.66 12.79
C GLN A 377 -5.11 -16.43 11.50
N THR A 378 -5.61 -15.91 10.37
CA THR A 378 -5.43 -16.49 9.02
C THR A 378 -4.01 -16.28 8.47
N MET A 379 -3.21 -15.46 9.14
CA MET A 379 -1.85 -15.13 8.68
C MET A 379 -0.84 -16.20 9.06
N ASP A 380 0.11 -16.44 8.16
CA ASP A 380 1.19 -17.41 8.36
C ASP A 380 2.48 -16.75 8.87
N ASP A 381 3.15 -17.40 9.81
CA ASP A 381 4.50 -17.02 10.24
C ASP A 381 5.53 -17.70 9.33
N THR A 382 5.66 -17.18 8.11
CA THR A 382 6.46 -17.76 7.03
C THR A 382 7.30 -16.70 6.32
N VAL A 383 8.52 -17.09 5.92
CA VAL A 383 9.35 -16.39 4.93
C VAL A 383 9.13 -17.07 3.58
N TYR A 384 8.60 -16.30 2.64
CA TYR A 384 8.35 -16.74 1.27
C TYR A 384 9.49 -16.31 0.35
N VAL A 385 9.86 -17.17 -0.59
CA VAL A 385 10.91 -16.87 -1.59
C VAL A 385 10.49 -17.37 -2.95
N ALA A 386 10.20 -16.45 -3.87
CA ALA A 386 10.03 -16.73 -5.29
C ALA A 386 11.39 -16.67 -6.00
N ALA A 387 11.85 -17.79 -6.55
CA ALA A 387 13.11 -17.90 -7.26
C ALA A 387 12.88 -17.96 -8.78
N PHE A 388 13.44 -16.98 -9.50
CA PHE A 388 13.43 -16.92 -10.95
C PHE A 388 14.80 -17.33 -11.47
N LEU A 389 14.89 -18.54 -12.04
CA LEU A 389 16.14 -19.18 -12.40
C LEU A 389 16.20 -19.45 -13.91
N LYS A 390 17.36 -19.21 -14.53
CA LYS A 390 17.65 -19.59 -15.92
C LYS A 390 18.12 -21.03 -16.06
N SER A 391 18.69 -21.58 -15.00
CA SER A 391 19.11 -22.98 -14.91
C SER A 391 18.91 -23.51 -13.49
N ALA A 392 18.89 -24.82 -13.32
CA ALA A 392 18.77 -25.41 -11.99
C ALA A 392 19.85 -24.91 -11.02
N GLY A 393 19.52 -24.82 -9.74
CA GLY A 393 20.41 -24.34 -8.70
C GLY A 393 19.86 -24.60 -7.30
N THR A 394 20.72 -24.40 -6.30
CA THR A 394 20.40 -24.63 -4.90
C THR A 394 20.11 -23.30 -4.21
N VAL A 395 18.88 -23.10 -3.74
CA VAL A 395 18.43 -21.92 -2.99
C VAL A 395 18.54 -22.22 -1.50
N THR A 396 19.28 -21.39 -0.76
CA THR A 396 19.43 -21.48 0.69
C THR A 396 18.76 -20.27 1.33
N VAL A 397 17.92 -20.53 2.32
CA VAL A 397 17.17 -19.51 3.06
C VAL A 397 17.41 -19.72 4.55
N THR A 398 17.86 -18.69 5.24
CA THR A 398 17.99 -18.65 6.69
C THR A 398 16.98 -17.67 7.26
N SER A 399 16.18 -18.12 8.22
CA SER A 399 15.31 -17.29 9.05
C SER A 399 15.70 -17.42 10.50
N GLY A 400 16.27 -16.37 11.10
CA GLY A 400 16.82 -16.44 12.44
C GLY A 400 17.84 -17.58 12.58
N GLY A 401 17.56 -18.54 13.46
CA GLY A 401 18.36 -19.75 13.64
C GLY A 401 18.06 -20.90 12.67
N ASN A 402 17.03 -20.78 11.83
CA ASN A 402 16.56 -21.86 10.96
C ASN A 402 17.10 -21.72 9.55
N THR A 403 17.87 -22.69 9.05
CA THR A 403 18.35 -22.73 7.66
C THR A 403 17.72 -23.89 6.90
N LYS A 404 17.23 -23.61 5.69
CA LYS A 404 16.69 -24.60 4.74
C LYS A 404 17.35 -24.43 3.38
N THR A 405 17.49 -25.54 2.67
CA THR A 405 18.07 -25.60 1.33
C THR A 405 17.10 -26.32 0.40
N PHE A 406 16.89 -25.76 -0.79
CA PHE A 406 15.97 -26.26 -1.79
C PHE A 406 16.67 -26.40 -3.14
N GLN A 407 16.27 -27.42 -3.91
CA GLN A 407 16.63 -27.50 -5.32
C GLN A 407 15.58 -26.77 -6.14
N GLY A 408 15.99 -25.75 -6.89
CA GLY A 408 15.15 -25.03 -7.84
C GLY A 408 15.48 -25.42 -9.27
N ASN A 409 14.45 -25.55 -10.10
CA ASN A 409 14.60 -25.78 -11.53
C ASN A 409 14.71 -24.45 -12.28
N ALA A 410 15.11 -24.50 -13.56
CA ALA A 410 14.90 -23.36 -14.45
C ALA A 410 13.40 -22.99 -14.49
N GLY A 411 13.09 -21.69 -14.55
CA GLY A 411 11.74 -21.18 -14.41
C GLY A 411 11.51 -20.47 -13.07
N ALA A 412 10.24 -20.24 -12.75
CA ALA A 412 9.81 -19.69 -11.48
C ALA A 412 9.54 -20.82 -10.48
N ASN A 413 10.03 -20.66 -9.25
CA ASN A 413 9.86 -21.60 -8.15
C ASN A 413 9.40 -20.84 -6.91
N LEU A 414 8.63 -21.46 -6.03
CA LEU A 414 8.25 -20.88 -4.73
C LEU A 414 8.75 -21.78 -3.59
N PHE A 415 9.43 -21.18 -2.62
CA PHE A 415 9.89 -21.84 -1.41
C PHE A 415 9.35 -21.13 -0.17
N GLN A 416 9.17 -21.89 0.90
CA GLN A 416 8.62 -21.41 2.17
C GLN A 416 9.50 -21.92 3.31
N VAL A 417 9.83 -21.03 4.25
CA VAL A 417 10.58 -21.35 5.46
C VAL A 417 9.82 -20.79 6.66
N PRO A 418 9.67 -21.55 7.77
CA PRO A 418 9.08 -21.01 8.99
C PRO A 418 9.82 -19.74 9.43
N ALA A 419 9.06 -18.68 9.67
CA ALA A 419 9.61 -17.41 10.14
C ALA A 419 10.18 -17.58 11.56
N SER A 420 11.32 -16.97 11.82
CA SER A 420 11.95 -16.97 13.13
C SER A 420 12.68 -15.66 13.38
N ILE A 421 12.64 -15.26 14.65
CA ILE A 421 13.26 -14.03 15.15
C ILE A 421 14.74 -14.01 14.78
N GLY A 422 15.20 -12.87 14.26
CA GLY A 422 16.57 -12.62 13.84
C GLY A 422 16.70 -12.26 12.37
N GLN A 423 17.91 -12.42 11.85
CA GLN A 423 18.26 -12.08 10.46
C GLN A 423 17.66 -13.05 9.45
N GLN A 424 17.31 -12.50 8.29
CA GLN A 424 16.86 -13.27 7.13
C GLN A 424 17.97 -13.24 6.07
N LYS A 425 18.40 -14.42 5.58
CA LYS A 425 19.51 -14.54 4.60
C LYS A 425 19.09 -15.41 3.43
N PHE A 426 19.54 -15.06 2.24
CA PHE A 426 19.15 -15.71 1.00
C PHE A 426 20.37 -15.90 0.11
N ALA A 427 20.49 -17.08 -0.51
CA ALA A 427 21.56 -17.36 -1.45
C ALA A 427 21.11 -18.32 -2.54
N LEU A 428 21.64 -18.13 -3.75
CA LEU A 428 21.61 -19.11 -4.83
C LEU A 428 23.04 -19.65 -5.03
N SER A 429 23.18 -20.97 -5.15
CA SER A 429 24.46 -21.61 -5.43
C SER A 429 24.35 -22.68 -6.52
N ARG A 430 25.45 -22.91 -7.23
CA ARG A 430 25.62 -23.97 -8.24
C ARG A 430 26.99 -24.58 -8.11
N ASN A 431 27.09 -25.91 -8.11
CA ASN A 431 28.37 -26.62 -7.93
C ASN A 431 29.13 -26.14 -6.67
N SER A 432 28.38 -25.91 -5.58
CA SER A 432 28.89 -25.38 -4.30
C SER A 432 29.50 -23.97 -4.37
N GLN A 433 29.32 -23.24 -5.47
CA GLN A 433 29.72 -21.84 -5.60
C GLN A 433 28.50 -20.94 -5.48
N THR A 434 28.60 -19.88 -4.66
CA THR A 434 27.56 -18.86 -4.55
C THR A 434 27.47 -18.07 -5.85
N VAL A 435 26.29 -18.04 -6.45
CA VAL A 435 25.96 -17.20 -7.61
C VAL A 435 25.68 -15.78 -7.14
N PHE A 436 24.80 -15.64 -6.16
CA PHE A 436 24.54 -14.39 -5.43
C PHE A 436 23.96 -14.71 -4.05
N SER A 437 24.08 -13.75 -3.14
CA SER A 437 23.51 -13.84 -1.80
C SER A 437 23.25 -12.45 -1.23
N SER A 438 22.29 -12.35 -0.30
CA SER A 438 22.05 -11.12 0.47
C SER A 438 21.59 -11.44 1.89
N VAL A 439 21.75 -10.48 2.77
CA VAL A 439 21.10 -10.42 4.09
C VAL A 439 20.02 -9.36 3.99
N SER A 440 18.81 -9.68 4.44
CA SER A 440 17.73 -8.71 4.44
C SER A 440 18.05 -7.52 5.34
N LEU A 441 17.58 -6.34 4.95
CA LEU A 441 17.68 -5.12 5.76
C LEU A 441 16.70 -5.11 6.94
N MET A 442 15.70 -5.99 6.94
CA MET A 442 14.70 -6.06 8.01
C MET A 442 14.77 -7.37 8.79
N ASP A 443 15.15 -7.32 10.06
CA ASP A 443 15.09 -8.49 10.93
C ASP A 443 13.64 -8.78 11.36
N ILE A 444 13.35 -10.06 11.59
CA ILE A 444 12.12 -10.45 12.29
C ILE A 444 12.36 -10.26 13.78
N THR A 445 11.48 -9.53 14.48
CA THR A 445 11.70 -9.12 15.87
C THR A 445 10.47 -9.38 16.75
N ASN A 446 10.70 -9.36 18.06
CA ASN A 446 9.68 -9.35 19.10
C ASN A 446 9.39 -7.94 19.63
N VAL A 447 9.69 -6.91 18.83
CA VAL A 447 9.47 -5.50 19.19
C VAL A 447 8.33 -4.95 18.33
N CYS A 448 7.31 -4.37 18.96
CA CYS A 448 6.20 -3.72 18.26
C CYS A 448 6.72 -2.54 17.45
N SER A 449 6.63 -2.65 16.13
CA SER A 449 7.05 -1.60 15.19
C SER A 449 6.23 -0.34 15.45
N CYS A 450 6.88 0.74 15.86
CA CYS A 450 6.20 1.98 16.24
C CYS A 450 5.09 1.79 17.30
N GLY A 451 5.21 0.75 18.14
CA GLY A 451 4.23 0.46 19.19
C GLY A 451 2.90 -0.15 18.71
N ILE A 452 2.76 -0.44 17.41
CA ILE A 452 1.50 -0.94 16.82
C ILE A 452 1.61 -2.38 16.31
N TYR A 453 0.47 -3.00 16.05
CA TYR A 453 0.39 -4.17 15.19
C TYR A 453 0.71 -3.79 13.75
N ASN A 454 1.76 -4.38 13.16
CA ASN A 454 2.08 -4.19 11.75
C ASN A 454 2.07 -5.54 11.00
N PHE A 455 1.09 -5.69 10.11
CA PHE A 455 0.93 -6.86 9.25
C PHE A 455 1.25 -6.56 7.77
N ASN A 456 1.78 -5.37 7.47
CA ASN A 456 2.37 -5.02 6.18
C ASN A 456 3.66 -5.84 6.00
N PRO A 457 3.85 -6.55 4.87
CA PRO A 457 5.04 -7.36 4.68
C PRO A 457 6.23 -6.48 4.27
N TYR A 458 7.42 -6.85 4.73
CA TYR A 458 8.65 -6.39 4.12
C TYR A 458 8.91 -7.24 2.87
N VAL A 459 9.19 -6.60 1.74
CA VAL A 459 9.56 -7.28 0.49
C VAL A 459 10.97 -6.88 0.10
N GLY A 460 11.75 -7.83 -0.38
CA GLY A 460 13.08 -7.55 -0.91
C GLY A 460 13.46 -8.49 -2.04
N THR A 461 14.59 -8.18 -2.67
CA THR A 461 15.12 -8.94 -3.79
C THR A 461 16.59 -9.30 -3.59
N VAL A 462 17.05 -10.36 -4.26
CA VAL A 462 18.46 -10.73 -4.40
C VAL A 462 18.77 -10.97 -5.88
N PRO A 463 19.63 -10.17 -6.51
CA PRO A 463 20.33 -8.98 -5.99
C PRO A 463 19.38 -7.90 -5.46
N ALA A 464 19.88 -7.05 -4.55
CA ALA A 464 19.06 -6.02 -3.92
C ALA A 464 18.50 -5.02 -4.94
N GLY A 465 17.23 -4.64 -4.73
CA GLY A 465 16.53 -3.61 -5.50
C GLY A 465 17.07 -2.21 -5.28
N PHE A 466 16.34 -1.21 -5.77
CA PHE A 466 16.74 0.19 -5.61
C PHE A 466 16.34 0.71 -4.23
N ASP A 467 16.94 1.83 -3.82
CA ASP A 467 16.58 2.52 -2.58
C ASP A 467 15.21 3.20 -2.72
N ASP A 468 14.26 2.78 -1.90
CA ASP A 468 12.85 3.17 -1.98
C ASP A 468 12.33 3.76 -0.64
N PRO A 469 12.90 4.89 -0.17
CA PRO A 469 12.45 5.51 1.07
C PRO A 469 11.15 6.29 0.86
N LEU A 470 10.26 6.23 1.86
CA LEU A 470 9.11 7.11 1.96
C LEU A 470 9.58 8.57 2.03
N GLN A 471 8.95 9.45 1.26
CA GLN A 471 9.33 10.87 1.20
C GLN A 471 8.72 11.67 2.37
N GLY A 472 9.18 12.91 2.55
CA GLY A 472 8.75 13.77 3.65
C GLY A 472 7.22 13.93 3.75
N ASP A 473 6.54 14.16 2.62
CA ASP A 473 5.07 14.31 2.58
C ASP A 473 4.35 13.01 2.97
N GLY A 474 4.92 11.86 2.60
CA GLY A 474 4.44 10.53 3.00
C GLY A 474 4.77 10.16 4.46
N LEU A 475 5.56 10.97 5.17
CA LEU A 475 5.90 10.77 6.59
C LEU A 475 5.19 11.76 7.53
N ALA A 476 4.38 12.68 6.98
CA ALA A 476 3.86 13.84 7.69
C ALA A 476 3.00 13.48 8.91
N SER A 477 2.29 12.34 8.87
CA SER A 477 1.37 11.86 9.90
C SER A 477 1.94 10.72 10.74
N LEU A 478 3.22 10.34 10.56
CA LEU A 478 3.81 9.14 11.17
C LEU A 478 3.70 9.09 12.70
N THR A 479 3.85 10.23 13.37
CA THR A 479 3.76 10.25 14.85
C THR A 479 2.35 10.52 15.38
N ILE A 480 1.38 10.83 14.51
CA ILE A 480 0.03 11.19 14.93
C ILE A 480 -0.67 9.95 15.50
N GLY A 481 -1.18 10.03 16.72
CA GLY A 481 -1.90 8.92 17.37
C GLY A 481 -1.03 7.84 18.00
N LEU A 482 0.28 7.77 17.71
CA LEU A 482 1.17 6.80 18.33
C LEU A 482 1.29 7.02 19.85
N HIS A 483 1.28 5.92 20.61
CA HIS A 483 1.49 5.95 22.07
C HIS A 483 2.95 5.76 22.50
N VAL A 484 3.87 5.78 21.53
CA VAL A 484 5.32 5.65 21.77
C VAL A 484 6.07 6.81 21.12
N THR A 485 7.23 7.14 21.70
CA THR A 485 8.12 8.19 21.18
C THR A 485 9.34 7.64 20.45
N THR A 486 9.42 6.32 20.29
CA THR A 486 10.55 5.62 19.66
C THR A 486 10.51 5.68 18.13
N CYS A 487 9.35 5.95 17.54
CA CYS A 487 9.16 6.07 16.10
C CYS A 487 9.47 7.52 15.67
N GLN A 488 10.29 7.68 14.62
CA GLN A 488 10.67 8.98 14.09
C GLN A 488 10.19 9.09 12.65
N ALA A 489 9.74 10.29 12.24
CA ALA A 489 9.30 10.58 10.88
C ALA A 489 10.50 10.68 9.91
N ARG A 490 11.23 9.58 9.76
CA ARG A 490 12.34 9.41 8.84
C ARG A 490 12.49 7.93 8.44
N PRO A 491 12.95 7.65 7.21
CA PRO A 491 13.34 6.30 6.81
C PRO A 491 14.42 5.75 7.73
N SER A 492 14.31 4.46 8.05
CA SER A 492 15.18 3.77 9.01
C SER A 492 15.55 2.35 8.58
N LEU A 493 15.23 1.96 7.35
CA LEU A 493 15.52 0.63 6.83
C LEU A 493 16.99 0.24 7.00
N GLY A 494 17.24 -0.98 7.47
CA GLY A 494 18.57 -1.46 7.85
C GLY A 494 18.98 -1.15 9.29
N THR A 495 18.25 -0.27 10.00
CA THR A 495 18.44 -0.05 11.44
C THR A 495 17.57 -1.02 12.25
N ASN A 496 18.12 -2.20 12.54
CA ASN A 496 17.41 -3.22 13.27
C ASN A 496 17.52 -3.01 14.79
N PRO A 497 16.40 -3.11 15.54
CA PRO A 497 16.46 -3.06 17.00
C PRO A 497 17.21 -4.30 17.53
N PRO A 498 17.80 -4.22 18.75
CA PRO A 498 18.43 -5.37 19.37
C PRO A 498 17.43 -6.52 19.49
N VAL A 499 17.74 -7.66 18.88
CA VAL A 499 16.95 -8.88 19.00
C VAL A 499 17.16 -9.43 20.41
N THR A 500 16.15 -9.31 21.27
CA THR A 500 16.17 -9.94 22.59
C THR A 500 15.69 -11.39 22.45
N SER A 501 16.60 -12.35 22.52
CA SER A 501 16.22 -13.76 22.64
C SER A 501 15.54 -13.96 24.01
N GLY A 502 14.21 -13.98 24.05
CA GLY A 502 13.46 -14.34 25.25
C GLY A 502 13.76 -15.78 25.69
N PRO A 503 13.67 -16.11 26.99
CA PRO A 503 13.98 -17.46 27.49
C PRO A 503 12.93 -18.48 27.04
N ALA A 504 13.40 -19.70 26.77
CA ALA A 504 12.54 -20.87 26.56
C ALA A 504 11.51 -21.04 27.69
N SER A 505 10.30 -21.47 27.34
CA SER A 505 9.17 -21.69 28.24
C SER A 505 9.57 -22.44 29.52
N PRO A 506 9.12 -22.01 30.71
CA PRO A 506 9.29 -22.81 31.92
C PRO A 506 8.30 -23.98 31.94
N PRO A 507 8.66 -25.13 32.54
CA PRO A 507 7.78 -26.30 32.66
C PRO A 507 6.63 -26.03 33.64
N PRO A 508 5.52 -26.80 33.59
CA PRO A 508 4.32 -26.51 34.36
C PRO A 508 4.58 -26.68 35.86
N VAL A 509 4.26 -25.65 36.64
CA VAL A 509 4.43 -25.67 38.11
C VAL A 509 3.14 -26.14 38.78
N SER A 510 3.26 -27.24 39.51
CA SER A 510 2.25 -27.81 40.41
C SER A 510 1.82 -26.82 41.50
N SER A 511 0.51 -26.83 41.80
CA SER A 511 -0.11 -26.07 42.87
C SER A 511 0.31 -26.55 44.27
N THR A 512 0.77 -25.65 45.13
CA THR A 512 0.68 -25.81 46.58
C THR A 512 0.34 -24.48 47.25
N ARG A 513 -0.53 -24.58 48.24
CA ARG A 513 -1.28 -23.51 48.93
C ARG A 513 -0.79 -23.42 50.38
N VAL A 514 -0.34 -22.25 50.85
CA VAL A 514 -0.06 -21.94 52.28
C VAL A 514 -0.09 -20.39 52.44
N SER A 515 -1.21 -19.77 52.82
CA SER A 515 -1.65 -19.29 54.16
C SER A 515 -0.83 -18.13 54.81
N SER A 516 -1.48 -16.96 54.93
CA SER A 516 -1.10 -15.74 55.69
C SER A 516 -1.39 -15.85 57.20
N PRO A 517 -0.83 -14.97 58.07
CA PRO A 517 -1.63 -13.92 58.77
C PRO A 517 -0.78 -12.67 59.23
N PRO A 518 -1.23 -11.73 60.11
CA PRO A 518 -2.29 -10.72 59.91
C PRO A 518 -1.93 -9.25 60.35
N VAL A 519 -2.67 -8.27 59.76
CA VAL A 519 -3.31 -7.04 60.33
C VAL A 519 -2.48 -5.92 61.04
N SER A 520 -2.60 -4.68 60.51
CA SER A 520 -3.16 -3.51 61.23
C SER A 520 -3.61 -2.39 60.28
N SER A 521 -4.73 -1.74 60.60
CA SER A 521 -5.48 -0.69 59.87
C SER A 521 -5.83 0.44 60.88
N PRO A 522 -6.57 1.54 60.58
CA PRO A 522 -6.94 2.27 59.35
C PRO A 522 -6.73 3.83 59.56
N PRO A 523 -7.42 4.87 58.96
CA PRO A 523 -8.84 5.01 58.58
C PRO A 523 -9.19 5.62 57.19
N VAL A 524 -10.26 5.03 56.61
CA VAL A 524 -11.43 5.55 55.84
C VAL A 524 -11.49 7.03 55.41
N THR A 525 -11.85 7.27 54.14
CA THR A 525 -12.92 8.21 53.70
C THR A 525 -13.33 7.99 52.23
N SER A 526 -14.51 8.50 51.87
CA SER A 526 -15.48 7.98 50.91
C SER A 526 -15.55 8.64 49.51
N ARG A 527 -16.14 7.86 48.59
CA ARG A 527 -16.65 8.02 47.20
C ARG A 527 -17.04 9.40 46.59
N SER A 528 -16.82 9.43 45.26
CA SER A 528 -17.65 9.94 44.12
C SER A 528 -17.69 11.42 43.72
N SER A 529 -17.43 11.69 42.42
CA SER A 529 -18.31 12.47 41.52
C SER A 529 -17.95 12.30 40.04
N ALA A 530 -18.99 12.20 39.20
CA ALA A 530 -18.94 12.17 37.74
C ALA A 530 -18.93 13.59 37.14
N SER A 531 -18.29 13.79 35.98
CA SER A 531 -18.28 15.07 35.27
C SER A 531 -19.55 15.27 34.41
N PRO A 532 -20.12 16.50 34.34
CA PRO A 532 -21.30 16.82 33.53
C PRO A 532 -20.94 17.21 32.06
N PRO A 533 -21.93 17.29 31.15
CA PRO A 533 -21.74 17.61 29.73
C PRO A 533 -21.35 19.09 29.49
N PRO A 534 -20.73 19.42 28.32
CA PRO A 534 -20.23 20.76 28.04
C PRO A 534 -21.35 21.76 27.76
N VAL A 535 -21.29 22.91 28.45
CA VAL A 535 -22.20 24.06 28.31
C VAL A 535 -21.61 25.05 27.30
N SER A 536 -22.38 25.50 26.31
CA SER A 536 -21.93 26.38 25.21
C SER A 536 -22.07 27.89 25.48
N THR A 537 -22.45 28.30 26.70
CA THR A 537 -22.64 29.72 27.07
C THR A 537 -21.88 30.06 28.36
N PRO A 538 -21.09 31.15 28.39
CA PRO A 538 -20.35 31.55 29.59
C PRO A 538 -21.29 31.91 30.75
N PRO A 539 -20.98 31.49 32.00
CA PRO A 539 -21.61 32.04 33.19
C PRO A 539 -21.42 33.56 33.30
N PRO A 540 -22.32 34.30 33.99
CA PRO A 540 -22.19 35.75 34.14
C PRO A 540 -20.84 36.14 34.74
N GLY A 541 -20.10 37.03 34.05
CA GLY A 541 -18.79 37.52 34.46
C GLY A 541 -17.60 36.60 34.12
N GLN A 542 -17.81 35.51 33.38
CA GLN A 542 -16.74 34.64 32.90
C GLN A 542 -16.55 34.75 31.38
N VAL A 543 -15.32 34.50 30.93
CA VAL A 543 -14.94 34.39 29.50
C VAL A 543 -14.32 33.01 29.26
N CYS A 544 -14.14 32.66 27.99
CA CYS A 544 -13.35 31.48 27.66
C CYS A 544 -11.91 31.69 28.17
N VAL A 545 -11.37 30.71 28.88
CA VAL A 545 -9.98 30.71 29.39
C VAL A 545 -9.22 29.47 28.95
N ALA A 546 -9.85 28.55 28.23
CA ALA A 546 -9.20 27.48 27.50
C ALA A 546 -10.12 27.08 26.35
N GLY A 547 -9.54 26.83 25.18
CA GLY A 547 -10.27 26.34 24.02
C GLY A 547 -9.36 25.57 23.09
N THR A 548 -9.95 24.81 22.18
CA THR A 548 -9.26 24.01 21.17
C THR A 548 -9.91 24.25 19.80
N VAL A 549 -9.37 23.65 18.75
CA VAL A 549 -10.02 23.62 17.43
C VAL A 549 -11.41 22.98 17.52
N ALA A 550 -12.39 23.52 16.79
CA ALA A 550 -13.73 22.92 16.76
C ALA A 550 -13.74 21.59 15.98
N ASP A 551 -14.73 20.75 16.28
CA ASP A 551 -14.84 19.42 15.68
C ASP A 551 -15.09 19.57 14.16
N GLY A 552 -14.25 18.94 13.32
CA GLY A 552 -14.35 19.02 11.86
C GLY A 552 -13.57 20.17 11.20
N GLU A 553 -12.92 21.02 11.99
CA GLU A 553 -12.08 22.11 11.50
C GLU A 553 -10.61 21.69 11.31
N SER A 554 -9.85 22.46 10.53
CA SER A 554 -8.44 22.19 10.25
C SER A 554 -7.59 22.17 11.52
N GLY A 555 -6.75 21.14 11.69
CA GLY A 555 -5.79 21.06 12.79
C GLY A 555 -4.83 22.26 12.86
N ASN A 556 -4.67 23.02 11.77
CA ASN A 556 -3.87 24.25 11.74
C ASN A 556 -4.46 25.38 12.64
N TYR A 557 -5.73 25.25 13.08
CA TYR A 557 -6.32 26.14 14.08
C TYR A 557 -5.88 25.85 15.52
N ILE A 558 -5.34 24.66 15.82
CA ILE A 558 -5.18 24.19 17.21
C ILE A 558 -4.33 25.15 18.04
N GLY A 559 -3.20 25.62 17.49
CA GLY A 559 -2.33 26.57 18.18
C GLY A 559 -3.00 27.93 18.39
N LEU A 560 -3.69 28.42 17.37
CA LEU A 560 -4.38 29.71 17.39
C LEU A 560 -5.56 29.70 18.37
N CYS A 561 -6.36 28.63 18.40
CA CYS A 561 -7.47 28.46 19.31
C CYS A 561 -6.99 28.27 20.75
N ASN A 562 -5.96 27.44 20.98
CA ASN A 562 -5.37 27.26 22.31
C ASN A 562 -4.87 28.60 22.89
N PHE A 563 -4.19 29.40 22.07
CA PHE A 563 -3.68 30.70 22.49
C PHE A 563 -4.79 31.72 22.69
N SER A 564 -5.64 31.93 21.68
CA SER A 564 -6.63 33.02 21.69
C SER A 564 -7.74 32.80 22.71
N CYS A 565 -8.23 31.55 22.82
CA CYS A 565 -9.28 31.20 23.77
C CYS A 565 -8.82 31.31 25.22
N ASN A 566 -7.51 31.24 25.50
CA ASN A 566 -6.97 31.46 26.84
C ASN A 566 -7.14 32.91 27.34
N TYR A 567 -7.31 33.86 26.41
CA TYR A 567 -7.45 35.29 26.70
C TYR A 567 -8.85 35.84 26.38
N GLY A 568 -9.85 34.97 26.30
CA GLY A 568 -11.24 35.36 26.04
C GLY A 568 -11.59 35.60 24.57
N TYR A 569 -10.63 35.52 23.64
CA TYR A 569 -10.89 35.61 22.21
C TYR A 569 -11.07 34.21 21.60
N CYS A 570 -12.29 33.68 21.64
CA CYS A 570 -12.60 32.33 21.19
C CYS A 570 -13.76 32.34 20.17
N PRO A 571 -13.51 32.70 18.90
CA PRO A 571 -14.56 32.82 17.90
C PRO A 571 -15.21 31.45 17.61
N PRO A 572 -16.56 31.35 17.64
CA PRO A 572 -17.25 30.13 17.25
C PRO A 572 -17.08 29.88 15.74
N GLY A 573 -17.03 28.61 15.35
CA GLY A 573 -16.61 28.19 14.01
C GLY A 573 -15.26 27.48 14.10
N PRO A 574 -14.13 28.20 13.99
CA PRO A 574 -12.80 27.57 14.05
C PRO A 574 -12.42 27.05 15.44
N CYS A 575 -12.95 27.65 16.52
CA CYS A 575 -12.60 27.30 17.90
C CYS A 575 -13.78 26.82 18.74
N LYS A 576 -13.47 25.98 19.72
CA LYS A 576 -14.37 25.42 20.73
C LYS A 576 -13.81 25.69 22.13
N CYS A 577 -14.57 26.44 22.93
CA CYS A 577 -14.20 26.69 24.32
C CYS A 577 -14.30 25.39 25.15
N THR A 578 -13.29 25.10 25.95
CA THR A 578 -13.20 23.93 26.82
C THR A 578 -13.28 24.30 28.30
N ALA A 579 -13.05 25.56 28.67
CA ALA A 579 -13.25 26.05 30.04
C ALA A 579 -13.60 27.54 30.09
N PHE A 580 -14.48 27.91 31.03
CA PHE A 580 -14.81 29.30 31.36
C PHE A 580 -14.19 29.71 32.70
N GLY A 581 -13.76 30.97 32.80
CA GLY A 581 -13.11 31.51 33.99
C GLY A 581 -13.08 33.04 34.02
N ALA A 582 -12.43 33.61 35.04
CA ALA A 582 -12.24 35.05 35.13
C ALA A 582 -11.36 35.56 33.96
N PRO A 583 -11.62 36.77 33.41
CA PRO A 583 -10.82 37.31 32.31
C PRO A 583 -9.32 37.36 32.61
N ILE A 584 -8.53 36.79 31.71
CA ILE A 584 -7.07 36.84 31.74
C ILE A 584 -6.61 37.89 30.73
N SER A 585 -5.79 38.85 31.18
CA SER A 585 -5.21 39.85 30.29
C SER A 585 -4.24 39.18 29.31
N PRO A 586 -4.35 39.43 27.98
CA PRO A 586 -3.37 38.94 27.03
C PRO A 586 -1.99 39.58 27.23
N PRO A 587 -0.91 38.99 26.69
CA PRO A 587 0.40 39.63 26.65
C PRO A 587 0.31 41.05 26.06
N PRO A 588 1.23 41.99 26.38
CA PRO A 588 1.23 43.30 25.75
C PRO A 588 1.26 43.21 24.22
N THR A 589 0.56 44.14 23.57
CA THR A 589 0.54 44.23 22.11
C THR A 589 1.93 44.62 21.60
N ASN A 590 2.37 43.99 20.51
CA ASN A 590 3.59 44.37 19.79
C ASN A 590 3.30 45.36 18.65
N GLY A 591 2.03 45.70 18.42
CA GLY A 591 1.58 46.65 17.40
C GLY A 591 1.61 46.12 15.96
N ARG A 592 1.88 44.82 15.76
CA ARG A 592 1.95 44.19 14.44
C ARG A 592 0.83 43.17 14.30
N ASN A 593 -0.05 43.35 13.30
CA ASN A 593 -1.11 42.38 13.07
C ASN A 593 -0.58 41.15 12.33
N GLY A 594 -1.43 40.13 12.23
CA GLY A 594 -1.19 38.96 11.43
C GLY A 594 -2.32 38.77 10.43
N CYS A 595 -2.00 38.17 9.30
CA CYS A 595 -2.95 37.66 8.32
C CYS A 595 -2.72 36.17 8.09
N PRO A 596 -3.72 35.47 7.53
CA PRO A 596 -3.56 34.09 7.10
C PRO A 596 -2.46 33.97 6.04
N LEU A 597 -1.83 32.81 5.97
CA LEU A 597 -0.93 32.47 4.87
C LEU A 597 -1.72 32.28 3.56
N PRO A 598 -1.08 32.45 2.38
CA PRO A 598 -1.70 32.12 1.10
C PRO A 598 -2.19 30.67 1.09
N GLY A 599 -3.48 30.47 0.80
CA GLY A 599 -4.14 29.15 0.82
C GLY A 599 -5.00 28.89 2.05
N GLU A 600 -4.85 29.68 3.12
CA GLU A 600 -5.71 29.62 4.30
C GLU A 600 -6.96 30.51 4.12
N GLY A 601 -8.11 30.04 4.63
CA GLY A 601 -9.39 30.74 4.48
C GLY A 601 -9.55 31.99 5.37
N ASP A 602 -10.54 32.83 5.06
CA ASP A 602 -10.83 34.07 5.80
C ASP A 602 -11.15 33.85 7.29
N SER A 603 -11.54 32.64 7.68
CA SER A 603 -11.75 32.22 9.06
C SER A 603 -10.49 32.30 9.94
N TYR A 604 -9.28 32.34 9.35
CA TYR A 604 -8.02 32.58 10.07
C TYR A 604 -7.77 34.05 10.40
N LEU A 605 -8.44 35.01 9.72
CA LEU A 605 -8.08 36.42 9.76
C LEU A 605 -8.09 37.01 11.18
N GLY A 606 -9.18 36.77 11.92
CA GLY A 606 -9.31 37.27 13.29
C GLY A 606 -8.33 36.63 14.26
N LEU A 607 -8.13 35.31 14.13
CA LEU A 607 -7.21 34.53 14.96
C LEU A 607 -5.74 34.91 14.73
N CYS A 608 -5.34 35.09 13.47
CA CYS A 608 -4.01 35.56 13.11
C CYS A 608 -3.78 37.01 13.56
N SER A 609 -4.76 37.89 13.36
CA SER A 609 -4.64 39.29 13.79
C SER A 609 -4.45 39.40 15.30
N PHE A 610 -5.25 38.67 16.09
CA PHE A 610 -5.13 38.68 17.55
C PHE A 610 -3.82 38.06 18.02
N SER A 611 -3.51 36.85 17.55
CA SER A 611 -2.38 36.08 18.06
C SER A 611 -1.03 36.73 17.73
N CYS A 612 -0.83 37.17 16.49
CA CYS A 612 0.43 37.79 16.07
C CYS A 612 0.69 39.13 16.79
N ASN A 613 -0.38 39.89 17.07
CA ASN A 613 -0.29 41.14 17.83
C ASN A 613 0.14 40.91 19.29
N HIS A 614 -0.10 39.70 19.82
CA HIS A 614 0.29 39.28 21.17
C HIS A 614 1.53 38.35 21.19
N ASN A 615 2.40 38.46 20.18
CA ASN A 615 3.67 37.71 20.05
C ASN A 615 3.55 36.20 19.83
N TYR A 616 2.37 35.70 19.45
CA TYR A 616 2.16 34.31 19.02
C TYR A 616 1.76 34.27 17.54
N CYS A 617 2.74 34.18 16.65
CA CYS A 617 2.50 34.19 15.20
C CYS A 617 3.03 32.88 14.58
N PRO A 618 2.24 31.79 14.60
CA PRO A 618 2.70 30.50 14.11
C PRO A 618 2.90 30.54 12.59
N PRO A 619 4.11 30.25 12.08
CA PRO A 619 4.44 30.39 10.65
C PRO A 619 3.79 29.34 9.76
N THR A 620 3.00 28.42 10.34
CA THR A 620 2.20 27.42 9.62
C THR A 620 0.79 27.90 9.31
N ALA A 621 0.31 28.97 9.97
CA ALA A 621 -1.05 29.48 9.80
C ALA A 621 -1.09 30.99 9.51
N CYS A 622 -0.13 31.75 10.04
CA CYS A 622 -0.14 33.21 9.99
C CYS A 622 1.21 33.78 9.54
N GLN A 623 1.15 34.96 8.96
CA GLN A 623 2.29 35.84 8.70
C GLN A 623 1.98 37.25 9.17
N TYR A 624 3.02 38.07 9.41
CA TYR A 624 2.82 39.48 9.75
C TYR A 624 2.37 40.29 8.54
N CYS A 625 1.39 41.16 8.78
CA CYS A 625 0.95 42.27 7.95
C CYS A 625 0.29 43.32 8.85
#